data_AF-A0A3D1R7I2-F1
#
_entry.id   AF-A0A3D1R7I2-F1
#
_cell.length_a   1.000
_cell.length_b   1.000
_cell.length_c   1.000
_cell.angle_alpha   90.00
_cell.angle_beta   90.00
_cell.angle_gamma   90.00
#
_symmetry.space_group_name_H-M   'P 1'
#
loop_
_entity.id
_entity.type
_entity.pdbx_description
1 polymer ?
#
loop_
_entity_poly.entity_id
_entity_poly.type
_entity_poly.pdbx_seq_one_letter_code
_entity_poly.pdbx_strand_id
1 'polypeptide(L)' 'LRANWKQANTSMVFSPKEVGPAGEQSLAVADDSHEGHAATVVVIDGAGNVLDRKATTVGEAS' A
#
# COMPACT_ATOMS: atom_id res chain seq x y z
N LEU A 1 0.49 1.51 0.29
CA LEU A 1 0.99 0.96 -0.99
C LEU A 1 2.20 1.79 -1.41
N ARG A 2 3.34 1.17 -1.68
CA ARG A 2 4.57 1.85 -2.08
C ARG A 2 5.13 1.28 -3.37
N ALA A 3 5.69 2.12 -4.24
CA ALA A 3 6.48 1.66 -5.38
C ALA A 3 7.81 1.02 -4.93
N ASN A 4 8.39 1.52 -3.83
CA ASN A 4 9.54 0.92 -3.16
C ASN A 4 9.25 0.81 -1.66
N TRP A 5 9.12 -0.42 -1.15
CA TRP A 5 8.76 -0.65 0.25
C TRP A 5 9.75 -0.03 1.26
N LYS A 6 11.03 0.11 0.88
CA LYS A 6 12.10 0.70 1.71
C LYS A 6 12.04 2.23 1.77
N GLN A 7 11.34 2.87 0.84
CA GLN A 7 11.31 4.33 0.71
C GLN A 7 9.91 4.84 1.05
N ALA A 8 9.74 5.36 2.26
CA ALA A 8 8.44 5.76 2.77
C ALA A 8 7.74 6.86 1.95
N ASN A 9 8.53 7.72 1.31
CA ASN A 9 8.09 8.79 0.42
C ASN A 9 7.55 8.32 -0.94
N THR A 10 7.62 7.01 -1.24
CA THR A 10 7.03 6.43 -2.46
C THR A 10 5.61 5.90 -2.23
N SER A 11 4.94 6.37 -1.16
CA SER A 11 3.55 6.01 -0.89
C SER A 11 2.64 6.58 -1.97
N MET A 12 1.89 5.70 -2.64
CA MET A 12 0.91 6.07 -3.66
C MET A 12 -0.50 6.24 -3.07
N VAL A 13 -0.66 5.97 -1.78
CA VAL A 13 -1.89 6.28 -1.02
C VAL A 13 -1.64 7.53 -0.20
N PHE A 14 -2.59 8.47 -0.30
CA PHE A 14 -2.55 9.80 0.30
C PHE A 14 -2.30 9.77 1.82
N SER A 15 -2.85 8.76 2.52
CA SER A 15 -2.61 8.52 3.95
C SER A 15 -2.60 7.02 4.28
N PRO A 16 -1.80 6.57 5.28
CA PRO A 16 -1.98 5.26 5.89
C PRO A 16 -3.42 5.10 6.38
N LYS A 17 -4.05 3.97 6.07
CA LYS A 17 -5.36 3.62 6.63
C LYS A 17 -5.16 2.66 7.78
N GLU A 18 -5.76 2.94 8.93
CA GLU A 18 -5.84 1.97 10.02
C GLU A 18 -6.55 0.70 9.55
N VAL A 19 -6.10 -0.44 10.04
CA VAL A 19 -6.76 -1.72 9.78
C VAL A 19 -7.95 -1.83 10.72
N GLY A 20 -9.13 -2.15 10.17
CA GLY A 20 -10.35 -2.29 10.96
C GLY A 20 -10.30 -3.49 11.92
N PRO A 21 -11.27 -3.61 12.84
CA PRO A 21 -11.31 -4.69 13.84
C PRO A 21 -11.37 -6.11 13.24
N ALA A 22 -11.77 -6.25 11.97
CA ALA A 22 -11.77 -7.52 11.24
C ALA A 22 -10.40 -7.89 10.64
N GLY A 23 -9.39 -7.01 10.72
CA GLY A 23 -8.08 -7.25 10.09
C GLY A 23 -8.03 -6.92 8.59
N GLU A 24 -9.11 -6.35 8.05
CA GLU A 24 -9.27 -6.08 6.62
C GLU A 24 -9.23 -4.58 6.33
N GLN A 25 -8.69 -4.22 5.16
CA GLN A 25 -8.70 -2.84 4.67
C GLN A 25 -8.63 -2.79 3.15
N SER A 26 -9.38 -1.88 2.56
CA SER A 26 -9.37 -1.60 1.12
C SER A 26 -8.49 -0.40 0.81
N LEU A 27 -7.50 -0.62 -0.05
CA LEU A 27 -6.62 0.41 -0.57
C LEU A 27 -7.04 0.73 -2.00
N ALA A 28 -7.30 2.00 -2.27
CA ALA A 28 -7.57 2.52 -3.60
C ALA A 28 -6.49 3.56 -3.92
N VAL A 29 -5.95 3.49 -5.13
CA VAL A 29 -5.08 4.52 -5.69
C VAL A 29 -5.97 5.38 -6.57
N ALA A 30 -6.07 6.68 -6.26
CA ALA A 30 -6.95 7.61 -6.97
C ALA A 30 -6.35 8.13 -8.29
N ASP A 31 -5.05 7.94 -8.47
CA ASP A 31 -4.32 8.35 -9.66
C ASP A 31 -4.13 7.15 -10.59
N ASP A 32 -5.00 7.08 -11.60
CA ASP A 32 -5.04 6.01 -12.61
C ASP A 32 -3.74 5.88 -13.42
N SER A 33 -2.86 6.89 -13.41
CA SER A 33 -1.54 6.77 -14.04
C SER A 33 -0.66 5.66 -13.43
N HIS A 34 -1.03 5.18 -12.25
CA HIS A 34 -0.34 4.08 -11.57
C HIS A 34 -0.91 2.71 -11.92
N GLU A 35 -1.98 2.59 -12.70
CA GLU A 35 -2.54 1.29 -13.11
C GLU A 35 -1.46 0.40 -13.76
N GLY A 36 -1.44 -0.88 -13.39
CA GLY A 36 -0.45 -1.83 -13.89
C GLY A 36 0.96 -1.69 -13.28
N HIS A 37 1.21 -0.67 -12.45
CA HIS A 37 2.50 -0.53 -11.78
C HIS A 37 2.69 -1.57 -10.67
N ALA A 38 3.89 -2.14 -10.61
CA ALA A 38 4.31 -2.97 -9.49
C ALA A 38 4.32 -2.15 -8.20
N ALA A 39 3.79 -2.75 -7.15
CA ALA A 39 3.60 -2.10 -5.88
C ALA A 39 3.80 -3.07 -4.72
N THR A 40 4.01 -2.53 -3.52
CA THR A 40 4.09 -3.33 -2.29
C THR A 40 3.13 -2.77 -1.26
N VAL A 41 2.24 -3.62 -0.75
CA VAL A 41 1.47 -3.34 0.46
C VAL A 41 2.40 -3.52 1.64
N VAL A 42 2.43 -2.54 2.54
CA VAL A 42 3.28 -2.54 3.73
C VAL A 42 2.39 -2.28 4.93
N VAL A 43 2.44 -3.18 5.92
CA VAL A 43 1.78 -3.01 7.21
C VAL A 43 2.81 -2.46 8.19
N ILE A 44 2.44 -1.42 8.92
CA ILE A 44 3.31 -0.79 9.92
C ILE A 44 2.64 -0.80 11.29
N ASP A 45 3.44 -0.82 12.35
CA ASP A 45 2.96 -0.58 13.71
C ASP A 45 2.78 0.92 14.01
N GLY A 46 2.29 1.24 15.22
CA GLY A 46 2.11 2.62 15.67
C GLY A 46 3.40 3.43 15.85
N ALA A 47 4.56 2.76 15.87
CA ALA A 47 5.88 3.39 15.90
C ALA A 47 6.49 3.57 14.49
N GLY A 48 5.79 3.10 13.44
CA GLY A 48 6.24 3.17 12.05
C GLY A 48 7.15 2.02 11.61
N ASN A 49 7.34 0.98 12.43
CA ASN A 49 8.11 -0.20 12.05
C ASN A 49 7.30 -1.06 11.08
N VAL A 50 7.96 -1.66 10.10
CA VAL A 50 7.31 -2.59 9.16
C VAL A 50 7.05 -3.93 9.85
N LEU A 51 5.79 -4.32 9.92
CA LEU A 51 5.35 -5.61 10.43
C LEU A 51 5.33 -6.68 9.33
N ASP A 52 4.80 -6.32 8.15
CA ASP A 52 4.71 -7.23 7.00
C ASP A 52 4.72 -6.47 5.66
N ARG A 53 5.03 -7.18 4.57
CA ARG A 53 4.96 -6.65 3.21
C ARG A 53 4.57 -7.70 2.19
N LYS A 54 3.74 -7.31 1.22
CA LYS A 54 3.32 -8.18 0.10
C LYS A 54 3.41 -7.44 -1.23
N ALA A 55 4.10 -8.04 -2.20
CA ALA A 55 4.14 -7.53 -3.57
C ALA A 55 2.77 -7.71 -4.25
N THR A 56 2.40 -6.73 -5.06
CA THR A 56 1.13 -6.67 -5.80
C THR A 56 1.28 -5.72 -7.00
N THR A 57 0.19 -5.48 -7.71
CA THR A 57 0.09 -4.51 -8.81
C THR A 57 -1.08 -3.58 -8.50
N VAL A 58 -1.00 -2.32 -8.92
CA VAL A 58 -2.13 -1.38 -8.84
C VAL A 58 -3.16 -1.74 -9.90
N GLY A 59 -4.44 -1.82 -9.51
CA GLY A 59 -5.51 -2.25 -10.41
C GLY A 59 -5.53 -3.78 -10.61
N GLU A 60 -6.44 -4.23 -11.46
CA GLU A 60 -6.52 -5.63 -11.87
C GLU A 60 -5.77 -5.82 -13.20
N ALA A 61 -4.93 -6.83 -13.30
CA ALA A 61 -4.50 -7.31 -14.61
C ALA A 61 -5.68 -8.12 -15.17
N SER A 62 -6.48 -7.51 -16.06
CA SER A 62 -7.46 -8.27 -16.86
C SER A 62 -6.77 -9.36 -17.69
#